data_AF-A0A1I5CSZ3-F1
#
_entry.id   AF-A0A1I5CSZ3-F1
#
_cell.length_a   1.000
_cell.length_b   1.000
_cell.length_c   1.000
_cell.angle_alpha   90.00
_cell.angle_beta   90.00
_cell.angle_gamma   90.00
#
_symmetry.space_group_name_H-M   'P 1'
#
loop_
_entity.id
_entity.type
_entity.pdbx_description
1 polymer ?
#
loop_
_entity_poly.entity_id
_entity_poly.type
_entity_poly.pdbx_seq_one_letter_code
_entity_poly.pdbx_strand_id
1 'polypeptide(L)'
;MAALDNFGSPEQALYAGDSGRTTFGRHGDVAKTDVRVAAYEDCDEANAAVSVVMAVSGLPIGITSTLASVQNDLFDMVADLAVPLDDPEPATARIRESHLTRLERAVDHFAQEATDLSGFVLPGGTVAAALLYQARAVVRRAERTVWAAVETHPESVNPLCARYLNRLSSLLFVLARGANTEHGDEQWVPEATATAMASEDDGGDLSRARTVNGDDDSATQSRHDFEP
;
A
#
# COMPACT_ATOMS: atom_id res chain seq x y z
N MET A 1 15.58 1.68 -24.40
CA MET A 1 15.70 2.68 -25.49
C MET A 1 15.34 2.13 -26.88
N ALA A 2 14.99 0.84 -27.04
CA ALA A 2 14.66 0.23 -28.34
C ALA A 2 13.19 0.38 -28.79
N ALA A 3 12.34 1.10 -28.03
CA ALA A 3 10.92 1.23 -28.32
C ALA A 3 10.55 2.52 -29.09
N LEU A 4 11.50 3.43 -29.34
CA LEU A 4 11.23 4.72 -29.99
C LEU A 4 11.46 4.72 -31.51
N ASP A 5 12.05 3.67 -32.07
CA ASP A 5 12.48 3.67 -33.49
C ASP A 5 11.36 3.28 -34.48
N ASN A 6 10.15 2.97 -34.00
CA ASN A 6 9.07 2.41 -34.83
C ASN A 6 7.80 3.27 -34.95
N PHE A 7 7.81 4.46 -34.34
CA PHE A 7 6.77 5.46 -34.56
C PHE A 7 7.29 6.43 -35.63
N GLY A 8 6.41 6.96 -36.48
CA GLY A 8 6.80 7.92 -37.52
C GLY A 8 7.39 9.23 -36.98
N SER A 9 6.80 10.38 -37.30
CA SER A 9 7.21 11.61 -36.60
C SER A 9 6.90 11.50 -35.09
N PRO A 10 7.64 12.18 -34.20
CA PRO A 10 7.36 12.20 -32.75
C PRO A 10 5.90 12.58 -32.42
N GLU A 11 5.27 13.42 -33.24
CA GLU A 11 3.86 13.79 -33.11
C GLU A 11 2.90 12.62 -33.40
N GLN A 12 3.24 11.74 -34.35
CA GLN A 12 2.45 10.54 -34.65
C GLN A 12 2.56 9.47 -33.55
N ALA A 13 3.65 9.45 -32.79
CA ALA A 13 3.83 8.54 -31.66
C ALA A 13 2.83 8.80 -30.53
N LEU A 14 2.46 10.07 -30.30
CA LEU A 14 1.55 10.48 -29.22
C LEU A 14 0.15 9.87 -29.34
N TYR A 15 -0.30 9.56 -30.55
CA TYR A 15 -1.65 9.06 -30.84
C TYR A 15 -1.67 7.62 -31.38
N ALA A 16 -0.52 6.94 -31.40
CA ALA A 16 -0.39 5.60 -32.00
C ALA A 16 -1.30 4.53 -31.34
N GLY A 17 -1.83 4.82 -30.15
CA GLY A 17 -2.71 3.93 -29.41
C GLY A 17 -4.22 4.15 -29.58
N ASP A 18 -4.67 5.01 -30.51
CA ASP A 18 -6.09 5.32 -30.73
C ASP A 18 -6.92 4.12 -31.20
N SER A 19 -6.27 3.13 -31.83
CA SER A 19 -6.89 1.87 -32.23
C SER A 19 -7.18 0.91 -31.05
N GLY A 20 -6.85 1.32 -29.82
CA GLY A 20 -6.91 0.44 -28.64
C GLY A 20 -5.77 -0.56 -28.55
N ARG A 21 -4.73 -0.42 -29.38
CA ARG A 21 -3.53 -1.25 -29.41
C ARG A 21 -2.30 -0.47 -28.95
N THR A 22 -1.23 -1.17 -28.60
CA THR A 22 0.05 -0.57 -28.20
C THR A 22 1.20 -1.51 -28.50
N THR A 23 2.38 -0.96 -28.78
CA THR A 23 3.61 -1.75 -28.83
C THR A 23 4.16 -1.89 -27.42
N PHE A 24 4.15 -3.10 -26.88
CA PHE A 24 4.56 -3.38 -25.51
C PHE A 24 5.91 -4.10 -25.49
N GLY A 25 7.00 -3.33 -25.38
CA GLY A 25 8.36 -3.86 -25.28
C GLY A 25 8.67 -4.89 -26.37
N ARG A 26 9.13 -6.08 -25.96
CA ARG A 26 9.40 -7.21 -26.87
C ARG A 26 8.23 -8.17 -27.05
N HIS A 27 7.08 -7.89 -26.43
CA HIS A 27 5.83 -8.62 -26.72
C HIS A 27 5.20 -8.19 -28.05
N GLY A 28 5.67 -7.08 -28.63
CA GLY A 28 5.19 -6.56 -29.91
C GLY A 28 3.88 -5.80 -29.79
N ASP A 29 3.08 -5.81 -30.86
CA ASP A 29 1.79 -5.12 -30.92
C ASP A 29 0.69 -5.93 -30.22
N VAL A 30 0.16 -5.38 -29.13
CA VAL A 30 -0.83 -6.03 -28.25
C VAL A 30 -2.05 -5.12 -28.05
N ALA A 31 -3.16 -5.71 -27.60
CA ALA A 31 -4.29 -4.89 -27.17
C ALA A 31 -3.92 -4.14 -25.87
N LYS A 32 -4.39 -2.90 -25.68
CA LYS A 32 -4.20 -2.16 -24.43
C LYS A 32 -4.85 -2.85 -23.21
N THR A 33 -5.79 -3.77 -23.46
CA THR A 33 -6.45 -4.60 -22.45
C THR A 33 -5.72 -5.91 -22.17
N ASP A 34 -4.57 -6.17 -22.79
CA ASP A 34 -3.73 -7.32 -22.45
C ASP A 34 -3.30 -7.22 -20.99
N VAL A 35 -3.40 -8.32 -20.24
CA VAL A 35 -3.15 -8.32 -18.79
C VAL A 35 -1.70 -7.93 -18.46
N ARG A 36 -0.74 -8.18 -19.36
CA ARG A 36 0.66 -7.75 -19.18
C ARG A 36 0.82 -6.24 -19.32
N VAL A 37 0.01 -5.61 -20.19
CA VAL A 37 -0.05 -4.15 -20.31
C VAL A 37 -0.61 -3.56 -19.02
N ALA A 38 -1.74 -4.07 -18.54
CA ALA A 38 -2.32 -3.65 -17.26
C ALA A 38 -1.33 -3.81 -16.09
N ALA A 39 -0.56 -4.89 -16.07
CA ALA A 39 0.41 -5.17 -15.02
C ALA A 39 1.52 -4.11 -14.93
N TYR A 40 2.15 -3.71 -16.05
CA TYR A 40 3.21 -2.68 -15.97
C TYR A 40 2.63 -1.28 -15.72
N GLU A 41 1.46 -0.96 -16.28
CA GLU A 41 0.81 0.33 -16.07
C GLU A 41 0.39 0.50 -14.60
N ASP A 42 -0.13 -0.55 -13.95
CA ASP A 42 -0.40 -0.51 -12.52
C ASP A 42 0.88 -0.36 -11.68
N CYS A 43 2.02 -0.92 -12.14
CA CYS A 43 3.32 -0.70 -11.50
C CYS A 43 3.83 0.74 -11.69
N ASP A 44 3.59 1.35 -12.85
CA ASP A 44 3.93 2.75 -13.10
C ASP A 44 3.05 3.69 -12.25
N GLU A 45 1.76 3.38 -12.11
CA GLU A 45 0.87 4.11 -11.21
C GLU A 45 1.30 3.96 -9.74
N ALA A 46 1.76 2.77 -9.32
CA ALA A 46 2.35 2.58 -8.00
C ALA A 46 3.60 3.45 -7.80
N ASN A 47 4.43 3.60 -8.83
CA ASN A 47 5.60 4.48 -8.81
C ASN A 47 5.18 5.96 -8.72
N ALA A 48 4.14 6.36 -9.46
CA ALA A 48 3.58 7.70 -9.38
C ALA A 48 3.04 8.00 -7.97
N ALA A 49 2.35 7.05 -7.33
CA ALA A 49 1.88 7.19 -5.96
C ALA A 49 3.03 7.36 -4.94
N VAL A 50 4.12 6.58 -5.09
CA VAL A 50 5.35 6.77 -4.30
C VAL A 50 5.98 8.14 -4.55
N SER A 51 5.96 8.62 -5.79
CA SER A 51 6.47 9.95 -6.17
C SER A 51 5.71 11.07 -5.47
N VAL A 52 4.39 10.94 -5.32
CA VAL A 52 3.56 11.91 -4.59
C VAL A 52 3.94 11.95 -3.10
N VAL A 53 4.22 10.81 -2.48
CA VAL A 53 4.74 10.77 -1.10
C VAL A 53 6.06 11.54 -1.02
N MET A 54 7.00 11.30 -1.93
CA MET A 54 8.31 11.95 -1.93
C MET A 54 8.26 13.47 -2.14
N ALA A 55 7.17 14.00 -2.70
CA ALA A 55 6.94 15.43 -2.83
C ALA A 55 6.52 16.11 -1.52
N VAL A 56 6.18 15.34 -0.47
CA VAL A 56 5.84 15.87 0.84
C VAL A 56 7.08 16.48 1.51
N SER A 57 6.96 17.71 1.98
CA SER A 57 8.04 18.41 2.69
C SER A 57 8.32 17.78 4.05
N GLY A 58 9.60 17.68 4.43
CA GLY A 58 10.00 17.30 5.78
C GLY A 58 10.04 15.79 6.05
N LEU A 59 10.02 14.95 5.00
CA LEU A 59 10.24 13.51 5.16
C LEU A 59 11.62 13.21 5.74
N PRO A 60 11.74 12.30 6.73
CA PRO A 60 13.03 11.85 7.23
C PRO A 60 13.92 11.29 6.13
N ILE A 61 15.22 11.56 6.20
CA ILE A 61 16.19 11.14 5.17
C ILE A 61 16.20 9.63 4.92
N GLY A 62 15.99 8.82 5.97
CA GLY A 62 15.87 7.37 5.87
C GLY A 62 14.68 6.94 5.01
N ILE A 63 13.52 7.58 5.18
CA ILE A 63 12.32 7.33 4.37
C ILE A 63 12.57 7.77 2.92
N THR A 64 13.05 8.99 2.71
CA THR A 64 13.27 9.55 1.36
C THR A 64 14.25 8.71 0.54
N SER A 65 15.38 8.30 1.12
CA SER A 65 16.37 7.46 0.43
C SER A 65 15.85 6.05 0.14
N THR A 66 15.04 5.49 1.05
CA THR A 66 14.37 4.20 0.84
C THR A 66 13.37 4.29 -0.32
N LEU A 67 12.51 5.31 -0.35
CA LEU A 67 11.54 5.51 -1.42
C LEU A 67 12.21 5.78 -2.77
N ALA A 68 13.31 6.52 -2.81
CA ALA A 68 14.08 6.73 -4.04
C ALA A 68 14.62 5.41 -4.63
N SER A 69 15.04 4.48 -3.76
CA SER A 69 15.45 3.14 -4.18
C SER A 69 14.26 2.34 -4.72
N VAL A 70 13.10 2.44 -4.06
CA VAL A 70 11.84 1.81 -4.51
C VAL A 70 11.41 2.32 -5.89
N GLN A 71 11.50 3.63 -6.17
CA GLN A 71 11.14 4.17 -7.49
C GLN A 71 12.01 3.57 -8.61
N ASN A 72 13.32 3.39 -8.35
CA ASN A 72 14.21 2.74 -9.29
C ASN A 72 13.80 1.28 -9.52
N ASP A 73 13.50 0.54 -8.46
CA ASP A 73 13.06 -0.85 -8.59
C ASP A 73 11.73 -0.98 -9.35
N LEU A 74 10.78 -0.06 -9.12
CA LEU A 74 9.50 -0.07 -9.85
C LEU A 74 9.70 0.21 -11.33
N PHE A 75 10.68 1.05 -11.69
CA PHE A 75 11.04 1.26 -13.09
C PHE A 75 11.77 0.05 -13.69
N ASP A 76 12.65 -0.60 -12.93
CA ASP A 76 13.25 -1.88 -13.30
C ASP A 76 12.19 -2.97 -13.52
N MET A 77 11.12 -2.95 -12.72
CA MET A 77 9.98 -3.86 -12.87
C MET A 77 9.20 -3.61 -14.17
N VAL A 78 8.99 -2.36 -14.57
CA VAL A 78 8.38 -2.03 -15.86
C VAL A 78 9.26 -2.57 -17.01
N ALA A 79 10.58 -2.40 -16.92
CA ALA A 79 11.52 -2.96 -17.89
C ALA A 79 11.53 -4.50 -17.92
N ASP A 80 11.36 -5.15 -16.76
CA ASP A 80 11.22 -6.60 -16.64
C ASP A 80 9.94 -7.09 -17.34
N LEU A 81 8.78 -6.52 -16.98
CA LEU A 81 7.49 -6.93 -17.55
C LEU A 81 7.42 -6.73 -19.07
N ALA A 82 8.15 -5.75 -19.60
CA ALA A 82 8.20 -5.45 -21.03
C ALA A 82 8.97 -6.47 -21.89
N VAL A 83 9.67 -7.43 -21.28
CA VAL A 83 10.47 -8.44 -22.01
C VAL A 83 10.14 -9.84 -21.50
N PRO A 84 9.64 -10.77 -22.34
CA PRO A 84 9.40 -12.15 -21.95
C PRO A 84 10.61 -12.82 -21.27
N LEU A 85 10.39 -13.73 -20.33
CA LEU A 85 11.48 -14.48 -19.69
C LEU A 85 12.23 -15.41 -20.66
N ASP A 86 11.54 -15.92 -21.67
CA ASP A 86 12.06 -16.81 -22.72
C ASP A 86 12.63 -16.04 -23.94
N ASP A 87 12.67 -14.70 -23.87
CA ASP A 87 13.26 -13.89 -24.92
C ASP A 87 14.77 -14.20 -25.06
N PRO A 88 15.28 -14.40 -26.30
CA PRO A 88 16.69 -14.73 -26.52
C PRO A 88 17.63 -13.59 -26.10
N GLU A 89 17.14 -12.35 -26.11
CA GLU A 89 17.91 -11.17 -25.72
C GLU A 89 17.59 -10.75 -24.28
N PRO A 90 18.60 -10.58 -23.41
CA PRO A 90 18.35 -10.23 -22.02
C PRO A 90 17.63 -8.88 -21.90
N ALA A 91 16.72 -8.77 -20.93
CA ALA A 91 16.15 -7.49 -20.56
C ALA A 91 17.20 -6.56 -19.95
N THR A 92 16.98 -5.26 -20.09
CA THR A 92 17.85 -4.23 -19.49
C THR A 92 17.87 -4.35 -17.97
N ALA A 93 16.73 -4.65 -17.35
CA ALA A 93 16.61 -4.90 -15.93
C ALA A 93 15.70 -6.12 -15.67
N ARG A 94 15.92 -6.75 -14.51
CA ARG A 94 15.12 -7.86 -14.00
C ARG A 94 15.02 -7.73 -12.49
N ILE A 95 13.81 -7.91 -11.96
CA ILE A 95 13.61 -8.11 -10.53
C ILE A 95 14.19 -9.46 -10.15
N ARG A 96 15.01 -9.43 -9.10
CA ARG A 96 15.80 -10.55 -8.59
C ARG A 96 15.55 -10.70 -7.09
N GLU A 97 15.84 -11.87 -6.54
CA GLU A 97 15.74 -12.15 -5.10
C GLU A 97 16.47 -11.10 -4.23
N SER A 98 17.58 -10.53 -4.71
CA SER A 98 18.29 -9.44 -4.02
C SER A 98 17.44 -8.19 -3.74
N HIS A 99 16.45 -7.89 -4.60
CA HIS A 99 15.52 -6.78 -4.40
C HIS A 99 14.55 -7.09 -3.26
N LEU A 100 14.03 -8.33 -3.21
CA LEU A 100 13.15 -8.80 -2.14
C LEU A 100 13.88 -8.77 -0.80
N THR A 101 15.10 -9.32 -0.74
CA THR A 101 15.92 -9.29 0.47
C THR A 101 16.22 -7.87 0.94
N ARG A 102 16.41 -6.90 0.03
CA ARG A 102 16.59 -5.49 0.42
C ARG A 102 15.32 -4.89 1.01
N LEU A 103 14.14 -5.17 0.45
CA LEU A 103 12.87 -4.73 1.02
C LEU A 103 12.61 -5.34 2.39
N GLU A 104 12.88 -6.64 2.56
CA GLU A 104 12.72 -7.32 3.85
C GLU A 104 13.60 -6.68 4.94
N ARG A 105 14.86 -6.37 4.62
CA ARG A 105 15.75 -5.63 5.54
C ARG A 105 15.24 -4.23 5.87
N ALA A 106 14.68 -3.53 4.89
CA ALA A 106 14.10 -2.21 5.12
C ALA A 106 12.86 -2.30 6.02
N VAL A 107 12.00 -3.31 5.81
CA VAL A 107 10.86 -3.59 6.69
C VAL A 107 11.34 -3.82 8.12
N ASP A 108 12.32 -4.71 8.31
CA ASP A 108 12.85 -5.04 9.65
C ASP A 108 13.44 -3.80 10.35
N HIS A 109 14.12 -2.93 9.59
CA HIS A 109 14.69 -1.70 10.12
C HIS A 109 13.60 -0.72 10.60
N PHE A 110 12.64 -0.37 9.73
CA PHE A 110 11.61 0.61 10.10
C PHE A 110 10.58 0.06 11.08
N ALA A 111 10.35 -1.26 11.08
CA ALA A 111 9.48 -1.90 12.07
C ALA A 111 10.00 -1.75 13.50
N GLN A 112 11.33 -1.70 13.70
CA GLN A 112 11.94 -1.47 15.01
C GLN A 112 11.78 -0.02 15.51
N GLU A 113 11.63 0.93 14.58
CA GLU A 113 11.44 2.35 14.88
C GLU A 113 9.96 2.69 15.15
N ALA A 114 9.03 1.87 14.66
CA ALA A 114 7.61 2.03 14.90
C ALA A 114 7.25 1.67 16.36
N THR A 115 6.59 2.60 17.06
CA THR A 115 6.33 2.51 18.51
C THR A 115 5.31 1.43 18.87
N ASP A 116 4.38 1.13 17.96
CA ASP A 116 3.38 0.07 18.08
C ASP A 116 2.98 -0.41 16.67
N LEU A 117 2.93 -1.72 16.45
CA LEU A 117 2.45 -2.35 15.22
C LEU A 117 1.24 -3.27 15.47
N SER A 118 0.69 -3.24 16.68
CA SER A 118 -0.46 -4.04 17.08
C SER A 118 -1.78 -3.43 16.60
N GLY A 119 -2.78 -4.30 16.43
CA GLY A 119 -4.12 -3.91 16.01
C GLY A 119 -4.23 -3.51 14.54
N PHE A 120 -5.47 -3.27 14.12
CA PHE A 120 -5.75 -2.63 12.84
C PHE A 120 -5.87 -1.14 13.06
N VAL A 121 -5.37 -0.35 12.12
CA VAL A 121 -5.43 1.11 12.19
C VAL A 121 -6.15 1.69 11.00
N LEU A 122 -6.78 2.83 11.25
CA LEU A 122 -7.41 3.60 10.20
C LEU A 122 -6.32 4.28 9.36
N PRO A 123 -6.32 4.12 8.02
CA PRO A 123 -5.38 4.81 7.16
C PRO A 123 -5.51 6.33 7.30
N GLY A 124 -4.47 7.00 7.81
CA GLY A 124 -4.53 8.44 8.07
C GLY A 124 -3.39 8.94 8.96
N GLY A 125 -3.64 10.03 9.68
CA GLY A 125 -2.66 10.72 10.52
C GLY A 125 -2.02 11.89 9.79
N THR A 126 -0.69 11.89 9.68
CA THR A 126 0.02 12.94 8.93
C THR A 126 -0.23 12.84 7.42
N VAL A 127 0.00 13.93 6.68
CA VAL A 127 -0.10 13.93 5.21
C VAL A 127 0.79 12.85 4.58
N ALA A 128 2.01 12.69 5.11
CA ALA A 128 2.94 11.65 4.67
C ALA A 128 2.38 10.25 4.92
N ALA A 129 1.87 9.97 6.12
CA ALA A 129 1.30 8.67 6.46
C ALA A 129 0.07 8.33 5.61
N ALA A 130 -0.86 9.28 5.44
CA ALA A 130 -2.05 9.10 4.61
C ALA A 130 -1.68 8.75 3.15
N LEU A 131 -0.69 9.44 2.58
CA LEU A 131 -0.21 9.16 1.22
C LEU A 131 0.55 7.82 1.14
N LEU A 132 1.30 7.43 2.17
CA LEU A 132 1.95 6.11 2.24
C LEU A 132 0.91 4.98 2.28
N TYR A 133 -0.20 5.14 3.01
CA TYR A 133 -1.30 4.18 2.98
C TYR A 133 -2.01 4.14 1.63
N GLN A 134 -2.18 5.29 0.96
CA GLN A 134 -2.72 5.34 -0.40
C GLN A 134 -1.80 4.62 -1.39
N ALA A 135 -0.50 4.88 -1.36
CA ALA A 135 0.49 4.20 -2.19
C ALA A 135 0.50 2.70 -1.92
N ARG A 136 0.37 2.28 -0.66
CA ARG A 136 0.22 0.86 -0.30
C ARG A 136 -1.00 0.21 -0.95
N ALA A 137 -2.14 0.91 -1.02
CA ALA A 137 -3.34 0.39 -1.68
C ALA A 137 -3.13 0.23 -3.20
N VAL A 138 -2.46 1.19 -3.85
CA VAL A 138 -2.10 1.13 -5.28
C VAL A 138 -1.12 -0.02 -5.54
N VAL A 139 -0.06 -0.17 -4.74
CA VAL A 139 0.89 -1.30 -4.84
C VAL A 139 0.19 -2.64 -4.70
N ARG A 140 -0.77 -2.78 -3.78
CA ARG A 140 -1.56 -4.02 -3.64
C ARG A 140 -2.48 -4.28 -4.82
N ARG A 141 -2.94 -3.24 -5.54
CA ARG A 141 -3.66 -3.42 -6.80
C ARG A 141 -2.73 -3.93 -7.89
N ALA A 142 -1.57 -3.29 -8.05
CA ALA A 142 -0.53 -3.74 -8.98
C ALA A 142 -0.13 -5.20 -8.71
N GLU A 143 0.03 -5.59 -7.43
CA GLU A 143 0.33 -6.98 -7.05
C GLU A 143 -0.69 -7.98 -7.62
N ARG A 144 -2.00 -7.68 -7.51
CA ARG A 144 -3.05 -8.55 -8.03
C ARG A 144 -3.02 -8.64 -9.55
N THR A 145 -2.79 -7.51 -10.22
CA THR A 145 -2.72 -7.46 -11.69
C THR A 145 -1.50 -8.21 -12.21
N VAL A 146 -0.34 -8.09 -11.55
CA VAL A 146 0.85 -8.87 -11.89
C VAL A 146 0.63 -10.36 -11.65
N TRP A 147 -0.04 -10.77 -10.56
CA TRP A 147 -0.41 -12.18 -10.37
C TRP A 147 -1.32 -12.69 -11.49
N ALA A 148 -2.33 -11.92 -11.90
CA ALA A 148 -3.19 -12.28 -13.03
C ALA A 148 -2.38 -12.44 -14.34
N ALA A 149 -1.37 -11.58 -14.55
CA ALA A 149 -0.46 -11.70 -15.69
C ALA A 149 0.44 -12.95 -15.61
N VAL A 150 0.94 -13.30 -14.42
CA VAL A 150 1.70 -14.54 -14.17
C VAL A 150 0.83 -15.77 -14.44
N GLU A 151 -0.42 -15.78 -13.98
CA GLU A 151 -1.35 -16.90 -14.20
C GLU A 151 -1.71 -17.07 -15.68
N THR A 152 -1.86 -15.96 -16.41
CA THR A 152 -2.22 -15.96 -17.84
C THR A 152 -1.01 -16.26 -18.74
N HIS A 153 0.19 -15.84 -18.34
CA HIS A 153 1.43 -15.95 -19.12
C HIS A 153 2.61 -16.48 -18.27
N PRO A 154 2.52 -17.71 -17.74
CA PRO A 154 3.47 -18.23 -16.72
C PRO A 154 4.92 -18.36 -17.21
N GLU A 155 5.12 -18.60 -18.49
CA GLU A 155 6.46 -18.73 -19.09
C GLU A 155 7.08 -17.36 -19.45
N SER A 156 6.29 -16.29 -19.51
CA SER A 156 6.74 -14.98 -20.00
C SER A 156 6.90 -13.94 -18.90
N VAL A 157 6.16 -14.05 -17.80
CA VAL A 157 6.09 -13.02 -16.74
C VAL A 157 6.86 -13.46 -15.50
N ASN A 158 7.76 -12.62 -15.01
CA ASN A 158 8.55 -12.89 -13.82
C ASN A 158 7.71 -12.83 -12.53
N PRO A 159 7.49 -13.96 -11.81
CA PRO A 159 6.72 -13.96 -10.58
C PRO A 159 7.42 -13.25 -9.41
N LEU A 160 8.70 -12.91 -9.54
CA LEU A 160 9.40 -12.06 -8.55
C LEU A 160 8.83 -10.64 -8.51
N CYS A 161 8.24 -10.15 -9.60
CA CYS A 161 7.61 -8.83 -9.63
C CYS A 161 6.46 -8.75 -8.62
N ALA A 162 5.54 -9.73 -8.65
CA ALA A 162 4.43 -9.78 -7.70
C ALA A 162 4.92 -9.97 -6.25
N ARG A 163 5.93 -10.83 -6.04
CA ARG A 163 6.54 -11.01 -4.72
C ARG A 163 7.20 -9.72 -4.20
N TYR A 164 7.87 -8.96 -5.06
CA TYR A 164 8.42 -7.64 -4.70
C TYR A 164 7.30 -6.69 -4.25
N LEU A 165 6.22 -6.56 -5.03
CA LEU A 165 5.09 -5.68 -4.69
C LEU A 165 4.44 -6.06 -3.35
N ASN A 166 4.34 -7.35 -3.07
CA ASN A 166 3.86 -7.84 -1.79
C ASN A 166 4.72 -7.30 -0.62
N ARG A 167 6.06 -7.42 -0.71
CA ARG A 167 7.00 -6.90 0.30
C ARG A 167 6.98 -5.37 0.37
N LEU A 168 6.89 -4.71 -0.79
CA LEU A 168 6.79 -3.26 -0.86
C LEU A 168 5.54 -2.77 -0.12
N SER A 169 4.41 -3.48 -0.25
CA SER A 169 3.22 -3.12 0.50
C SER A 169 3.49 -3.10 2.00
N SER A 170 4.19 -4.09 2.54
CA SER A 170 4.60 -4.16 3.96
C SER A 170 5.56 -3.04 4.34
N LEU A 171 6.53 -2.72 3.48
CA LEU A 171 7.41 -1.58 3.69
C LEU A 171 6.63 -0.27 3.80
N LEU A 172 5.70 -0.01 2.87
CA LEU A 172 4.87 1.20 2.90
C LEU A 172 3.99 1.27 4.14
N PHE A 173 3.54 0.13 4.67
CA PHE A 173 2.83 0.09 5.95
C PHE A 173 3.72 0.53 7.11
N VAL A 174 4.91 -0.06 7.29
CA VAL A 174 5.79 0.32 8.41
C VAL A 174 6.29 1.76 8.29
N LEU A 175 6.52 2.24 7.05
CA LEU A 175 6.83 3.64 6.80
C LEU A 175 5.68 4.57 7.18
N ALA A 176 4.42 4.20 6.89
CA ALA A 176 3.25 4.99 7.28
C ALA A 176 3.14 5.10 8.81
N ARG A 177 3.42 4.01 9.53
CA ARG A 177 3.49 3.98 11.00
C ARG A 177 4.60 4.90 11.53
N GLY A 178 5.80 4.81 10.97
CA GLY A 178 6.91 5.69 11.33
C GLY A 178 6.62 7.18 11.04
N ALA A 179 5.91 7.47 9.96
CA ALA A 179 5.46 8.83 9.63
C ALA A 179 4.35 9.35 10.57
N ASN A 180 3.78 8.50 11.41
CA ASN A 180 2.78 8.84 12.42
C ASN A 180 3.33 8.83 13.86
N THR A 181 4.61 8.53 14.10
CA THR A 181 5.15 8.36 15.47
C THR A 181 4.81 9.52 16.42
N GLU A 182 4.91 10.78 15.97
CA GLU A 182 4.56 11.94 16.81
C GLU A 182 3.05 12.24 16.86
N HIS A 183 2.33 11.92 15.78
CA HIS A 183 0.89 12.16 15.66
C HIS A 183 0.05 11.11 16.41
N GLY A 184 0.57 9.88 16.50
CA GLY A 184 -0.19 8.68 16.87
C GLY A 184 -0.99 8.13 15.70
N ASP A 185 -1.26 6.84 15.75
CA ASP A 185 -2.16 6.17 14.82
C ASP A 185 -3.52 5.92 15.48
N GLU A 186 -4.58 6.10 14.69
CA GLU A 186 -5.95 5.81 15.13
C GLU A 186 -6.26 4.33 14.97
N GLN A 187 -6.55 3.65 16.09
CA GLN A 187 -6.94 2.25 16.06
C GLN A 187 -8.35 2.08 15.52
N TRP A 188 -8.55 1.06 14.69
CA TRP A 188 -9.87 0.68 14.24
C TRP A 188 -10.64 0.01 15.37
N VAL A 189 -11.84 0.54 15.65
CA VAL A 189 -12.79 -0.05 16.59
C VAL A 189 -13.96 -0.64 15.78
N PRO A 190 -14.18 -1.96 15.83
CA PRO A 190 -15.31 -2.60 15.16
C PRO A 190 -16.65 -1.99 15.57
N GLU A 191 -17.49 -1.67 14.59
CA GLU A 191 -18.88 -1.20 14.79
C GLU A 191 -19.02 0.07 15.65
N ALA A 192 -17.94 0.84 15.87
CA ALA A 192 -17.94 1.99 16.78
C ALA A 192 -19.11 2.96 16.57
N THR A 193 -19.40 3.30 15.31
CA THR A 193 -20.51 4.19 14.95
C THR A 193 -21.88 3.55 15.15
N ALA A 194 -22.02 2.25 14.85
CA ALA A 194 -23.30 1.56 14.99
C ALA A 194 -23.68 1.38 16.47
N THR A 195 -22.71 1.07 17.31
CA THR A 195 -22.90 0.88 18.76
C THR A 195 -23.10 2.20 19.50
N ALA A 196 -22.45 3.29 19.06
CA ALA A 196 -22.65 4.62 19.62
C ALA A 196 -24.12 5.08 19.49
N MET A 197 -24.71 4.93 18.30
CA MET A 197 -26.11 5.30 18.05
C MET A 197 -27.11 4.48 18.89
N ALA A 198 -26.84 3.19 19.09
CA ALA A 198 -27.70 2.33 19.91
C ALA A 198 -27.70 2.74 21.40
N SER A 199 -26.60 3.30 21.90
CA SER A 199 -26.50 3.81 23.28
C SER A 199 -27.18 5.17 23.48
N GLU A 200 -27.31 5.97 22.42
CA GLU A 200 -28.03 7.26 22.47
C GLU A 200 -29.56 7.04 22.46
N ASP A 201 -30.05 6.02 21.75
CA ASP A 201 -31.48 5.67 21.72
C ASP A 201 -31.99 5.05 23.04
N ASP A 202 -31.11 4.45 23.86
CA ASP A 202 -31.47 3.87 25.18
C ASP A 202 -31.44 4.90 26.32
N GLY A 203 -31.01 6.15 26.05
CA GLY A 203 -30.92 7.25 27.02
C GLY A 203 -32.23 8.00 27.30
N GLY A 204 -33.35 7.52 26.77
CA GLY A 204 -34.66 8.17 26.78
C GLY A 204 -35.62 7.82 27.93
N ASP A 205 -35.18 7.73 29.19
CA ASP A 205 -36.09 7.89 30.35
C ASP A 205 -35.37 8.39 31.61
N LEU A 206 -34.98 9.67 31.63
CA LEU A 206 -34.56 10.36 32.85
C LEU A 206 -35.74 10.91 33.67
N SER A 207 -36.97 10.40 33.50
CA SER A 207 -38.17 10.93 34.16
C SER A 207 -38.76 10.07 35.28
N ARG A 208 -38.20 8.88 35.58
CA ARG A 208 -38.74 7.96 36.59
C ARG A 208 -37.93 7.75 37.88
N ALA A 209 -37.07 8.70 38.25
CA ALA A 209 -36.42 8.68 39.57
C ALA A 209 -36.57 10.02 40.32
N ARG A 210 -37.81 10.45 40.53
CA ARG A 210 -38.15 11.38 41.62
C ARG A 210 -39.31 10.77 42.41
N THR A 211 -39.21 10.88 43.74
CA THR A 211 -39.97 10.19 44.80
C THR A 211 -39.51 8.74 44.99
N VAL A 212 -38.87 8.36 46.11
CA VAL A 212 -39.33 8.52 47.49
C VAL A 212 -38.13 8.77 48.44
N ASN A 213 -38.23 9.82 49.26
CA ASN A 213 -37.44 9.99 50.49
C ASN A 213 -37.91 8.98 51.54
N GLY A 214 -36.96 8.36 52.24
CA GLY A 214 -37.22 7.60 53.46
C GLY A 214 -35.88 7.24 54.11
N ASP A 215 -35.58 7.94 55.19
CA ASP A 215 -34.41 7.79 56.06
C ASP A 215 -34.20 6.34 56.53
N ASP A 216 -32.93 5.88 56.62
CA ASP A 216 -32.40 5.40 57.90
C ASP A 216 -30.87 5.19 57.88
N ASP A 217 -30.26 5.64 58.97
CA ASP A 217 -28.86 5.44 59.37
C ASP A 217 -28.57 3.97 59.67
N SER A 218 -27.39 3.47 59.29
CA SER A 218 -26.44 2.84 60.23
C SER A 218 -25.27 2.09 59.55
N ALA A 219 -24.13 2.18 60.23
CA ALA A 219 -22.85 1.50 60.06
C ALA A 219 -22.88 0.05 59.53
N THR A 220 -21.81 -0.46 58.91
CA THR A 220 -20.63 -1.11 59.54
C THR A 220 -19.67 -1.69 58.47
N GLN A 221 -18.40 -1.78 58.86
CA GLN A 221 -17.21 -2.41 58.23
C GLN A 221 -17.43 -3.71 57.41
N SER A 222 -16.62 -3.90 56.36
CA SER A 222 -15.46 -4.83 56.38
C SER A 222 -14.88 -5.07 54.97
N ARG A 223 -13.56 -5.21 54.94
CA ARG A 223 -12.70 -5.66 53.84
C ARG A 223 -13.12 -7.04 53.30
N HIS A 224 -12.85 -7.30 52.02
CA HIS A 224 -12.00 -8.43 51.60
C HIS A 224 -11.56 -8.30 50.14
N ASP A 225 -10.24 -8.49 49.96
CA ASP A 225 -9.51 -8.70 48.71
C ASP A 225 -10.09 -9.85 47.88
N PHE A 226 -9.89 -9.86 46.55
CA PHE A 226 -9.45 -11.04 45.80
C PHE A 226 -9.14 -10.68 44.33
N GLU A 227 -7.85 -10.74 43.99
CA GLU A 227 -7.30 -11.04 42.65
C GLU A 227 -6.71 -12.47 42.74
N PRO A 228 -6.57 -13.21 41.63
CA PRO A 228 -5.54 -12.92 40.63
C PRO A 228 -6.02 -12.90 39.17
#